data_AF-A0A5P9D6G1-F1
#
_entry.id   AF-A0A5P9D6G1-F1
#
_cell.length_a   1.000
_cell.length_b   1.000
_cell.length_c   1.000
_cell.angle_alpha   90.00
_cell.angle_beta   90.00
_cell.angle_gamma   90.00
#
_symmetry.space_group_name_H-M   'P 1'
#
loop_
_entity.id
_entity.type
_entity.pdbx_description
1 polymer ?
#
loop_
_entity_poly.entity_id
_entity_poly.type
_entity_poly.pdbx_seq_one_letter_code
_entity_poly.pdbx_strand_id
1 'polypeptide(L)'
;MGQVLHGSATTTEAIRRAIQNSQESLRALSKRYGINQKTVAKWKRRTSTADLRTGPKEPRSTVLSVEDEAIIVAFRRHTLLPLDDCLYALQPTLPHLTRSSLHRCLQRHGISRLPEVGGDKPAKKKFKRYPIGYFHIDIAEVRTAEGKLYLYVAIDRTSKFAFVQVVCKTGRTSASAFLVALIEAVPYRIHTVLTDNGIQFTFPPRYADGPTARYMTHMFDMRCRENGIEHRLTKVKHPWTNGQVERMNRTIKEATVKRLGRSQLLEDIGRLLACQIGIGACTGAFYWQREFEALGHSVRIIAPQYVKPFARHQKNDQNDAAAICTALRQPNMRFVPPKSLGQQDIQALHRGRQRLVNHRTALVSQMRGLLLDRGLAFGLSITRARREIPRLLTMERGRLGDLFASLLEQLFEMLCELDRRVA
;
A
#
# COMPACT_ATOMS: atom_id res chain seq x y z
N MET A 1 22.94 -16.83 -13.65
CA MET A 1 22.57 -15.51 -13.09
C MET A 1 21.37 -14.99 -13.85
N GLY A 2 20.24 -14.76 -13.18
CA GLY A 2 19.01 -14.30 -13.84
C GLY A 2 19.15 -12.87 -14.36
N GLN A 3 18.75 -12.64 -15.60
CA GLN A 3 18.79 -11.33 -16.23
C GLN A 3 17.65 -10.48 -15.65
N VAL A 4 17.99 -9.32 -15.06
CA VAL A 4 16.99 -8.38 -14.54
C VAL A 4 16.43 -7.59 -15.73
N LEU A 5 15.35 -8.09 -16.30
CA LEU A 5 14.58 -7.37 -17.33
C LEU A 5 13.60 -6.41 -16.66
N HIS A 6 13.32 -5.27 -17.31
CA HIS A 6 12.24 -4.39 -16.88
C HIS A 6 10.89 -5.15 -16.93
N GLY A 7 9.98 -4.91 -15.99
CA GLY A 7 8.70 -5.65 -15.89
C GLY A 7 7.77 -5.52 -17.11
N SER A 8 8.06 -4.58 -18.01
CA SER A 8 7.36 -4.38 -19.28
C SER A 8 8.17 -4.82 -20.52
N ALA A 9 9.30 -5.51 -20.33
CA ALA A 9 10.14 -5.97 -21.42
C ALA A 9 9.44 -7.10 -22.19
N THR A 10 9.06 -6.83 -23.42
CA THR A 10 8.38 -7.78 -24.32
C THR A 10 9.32 -8.70 -25.08
N THR A 11 10.64 -8.55 -24.89
CA THR A 11 11.66 -9.42 -25.51
C THR A 11 12.69 -9.84 -24.47
N THR A 12 12.87 -11.16 -24.32
CA THR A 12 13.95 -11.76 -23.53
C THR A 12 15.23 -11.84 -24.36
N GLU A 13 16.39 -12.03 -23.73
CA GLU A 13 17.65 -12.25 -24.47
C GLU A 13 17.56 -13.43 -25.45
N ALA A 14 16.91 -14.52 -25.05
CA ALA A 14 16.68 -15.67 -25.92
C ALA A 14 15.90 -15.29 -27.20
N ILE A 15 14.82 -14.50 -27.05
CA ILE A 15 14.03 -14.00 -28.18
C ILE A 15 14.88 -13.06 -29.06
N ARG A 16 15.67 -12.16 -28.45
CA ARG A 16 16.54 -11.23 -29.19
C ARG A 16 17.60 -11.96 -30.00
N ARG A 17 18.21 -13.00 -29.42
CA ARG A 17 19.20 -13.86 -30.09
C ARG A 17 18.57 -14.64 -31.24
N ALA A 18 17.37 -15.20 -31.03
CA ALA A 18 16.62 -15.90 -32.07
C ALA A 18 16.24 -14.98 -33.24
N ILE A 19 15.91 -13.71 -32.97
CA ILE A 19 15.63 -12.72 -34.02
C ILE A 19 16.89 -12.36 -34.82
N GLN A 20 18.05 -12.22 -34.16
CA GLN A 20 19.32 -11.89 -34.82
C GLN A 20 19.81 -13.01 -35.74
N ASN A 21 19.65 -14.26 -35.33
CA ASN A 21 20.13 -15.43 -36.08
C ASN A 21 19.13 -15.95 -37.14
N SER A 22 17.94 -15.36 -37.23
CA SER A 22 16.89 -15.85 -38.14
C SER A 22 16.95 -15.18 -39.51
N GLN A 23 16.87 -16.00 -40.57
CA GLN A 23 16.70 -15.56 -41.95
C GLN A 23 15.22 -15.30 -42.32
N GLU A 24 14.28 -15.54 -41.40
CA GLU A 24 12.85 -15.32 -41.64
C GLU A 24 12.51 -13.83 -41.83
N SER A 25 11.37 -13.58 -42.50
CA SER A 25 10.85 -12.24 -42.73
C SER A 25 10.41 -11.56 -41.43
N LEU A 26 10.43 -10.21 -41.40
CA LEU A 26 10.02 -9.42 -40.24
C LEU A 26 8.57 -9.74 -39.80
N ARG A 27 7.69 -10.04 -40.76
CA ARG A 27 6.28 -10.38 -40.52
C ARG A 27 6.13 -11.74 -39.83
N ALA A 28 6.91 -12.73 -40.24
CA ALA A 28 6.90 -14.07 -39.63
C ALA A 28 7.38 -14.02 -38.17
N LEU A 29 8.51 -13.35 -37.91
CA LEU A 29 9.05 -13.18 -36.56
C LEU A 29 8.15 -12.34 -35.65
N SER A 30 7.51 -11.30 -36.20
CA SER A 30 6.55 -10.48 -35.47
C SER A 30 5.34 -11.30 -35.00
N LYS A 31 4.79 -12.15 -35.88
CA LYS A 31 3.66 -13.05 -35.55
C LYS A 31 4.06 -14.12 -34.54
N ARG A 32 5.25 -14.72 -34.70
CA ARG A 32 5.76 -15.81 -33.84
C ARG A 32 6.01 -15.36 -32.40
N TYR A 33 6.57 -14.17 -32.22
CA TYR A 33 6.95 -13.67 -30.88
C TYR A 33 6.00 -12.62 -30.32
N GLY A 34 4.91 -12.28 -31.02
CA GLY A 34 3.92 -11.30 -30.54
C GLY A 34 4.46 -9.89 -30.35
N ILE A 35 5.46 -9.49 -31.16
CA ILE A 35 6.16 -8.19 -31.04
C ILE A 35 6.01 -7.37 -32.31
N ASN A 36 6.01 -6.04 -32.18
CA ASN A 36 5.90 -5.13 -33.32
C ASN A 36 7.03 -5.35 -34.35
N GLN A 37 6.72 -5.36 -35.66
CA GLN A 37 7.71 -5.51 -36.73
C GLN A 37 8.87 -4.51 -36.65
N LYS A 38 8.62 -3.28 -36.17
CA LYS A 38 9.68 -2.28 -35.92
C LYS A 38 10.67 -2.75 -34.84
N THR A 39 10.20 -3.47 -33.83
CA THR A 39 11.03 -4.07 -32.77
C THR A 39 11.87 -5.22 -33.31
N VAL A 40 11.30 -6.07 -34.18
CA VAL A 40 12.05 -7.13 -34.88
C VAL A 40 13.17 -6.53 -35.74
N ALA A 41 12.83 -5.53 -36.56
CA ALA A 41 13.79 -4.83 -37.43
C ALA A 41 14.89 -4.10 -36.64
N LYS A 42 14.56 -3.59 -35.45
CA LYS A 42 15.52 -2.97 -34.53
C LYS A 42 16.51 -4.01 -33.97
N TRP A 43 16.03 -5.17 -33.53
CA TRP A 43 16.91 -6.20 -32.96
C TRP A 43 17.75 -6.93 -34.01
N LYS A 44 17.22 -7.15 -35.23
CA LYS A 44 17.96 -7.76 -36.34
C LYS A 44 19.18 -6.93 -36.79
N ARG A 45 19.12 -5.60 -36.63
CA ARG A 45 20.22 -4.66 -36.94
C ARG A 45 21.20 -4.41 -35.80
N ARG A 46 20.90 -4.84 -34.57
CA ARG A 46 21.79 -4.62 -33.41
C ARG A 46 22.87 -5.69 -33.38
N THR A 47 24.07 -5.31 -32.96
CA THR A 47 25.22 -6.21 -32.76
C THR A 47 25.20 -6.93 -31.41
N SER A 48 24.35 -6.50 -30.48
CA SER A 48 24.24 -7.07 -29.12
C SER A 48 22.79 -7.40 -28.76
N THR A 49 22.60 -8.50 -28.03
CA THR A 49 21.32 -8.94 -27.44
C THR A 49 21.03 -8.28 -26.08
N ALA A 50 22.02 -7.58 -25.51
CA ALA A 50 21.90 -6.93 -24.21
C ALA A 50 20.91 -5.76 -24.27
N ASP A 51 20.20 -5.56 -23.16
CA ASP A 51 19.33 -4.39 -23.03
C ASP A 51 20.19 -3.16 -22.73
N LEU A 52 20.39 -2.31 -23.74
CA LEU A 52 21.14 -1.08 -23.59
C LEU A 52 20.23 0.02 -23.04
N ARG A 53 20.78 0.82 -22.12
CA ARG A 53 20.09 1.98 -21.55
C ARG A 53 19.60 2.88 -22.68
N THR A 54 18.28 3.11 -22.71
CA THR A 54 17.65 4.01 -23.67
C THR A 54 17.45 5.36 -22.98
N GLY A 55 18.00 6.44 -23.56
CA GLY A 55 17.93 7.78 -22.98
C GLY A 55 19.09 8.67 -23.44
N PRO A 56 19.10 9.95 -23.04
CA PRO A 56 20.21 10.86 -23.35
C PRO A 56 21.53 10.34 -22.77
N LYS A 57 22.62 10.50 -23.54
CA LYS A 57 23.99 10.11 -23.12
C LYS A 57 24.39 10.83 -21.83
N GLU A 58 23.96 12.09 -21.69
CA GLU A 58 24.15 12.92 -20.50
C GLU A 58 22.79 13.24 -19.86
N PRO A 59 22.39 12.55 -18.78
CA PRO A 59 21.15 12.85 -18.10
C PRO A 59 21.27 14.17 -17.31
N ARG A 60 20.60 15.23 -17.76
CA ARG A 60 20.52 16.52 -17.06
C ARG A 60 19.13 16.75 -16.45
N SER A 61 19.05 17.58 -15.41
CA SER A 61 17.76 18.05 -14.91
C SER A 61 17.18 19.09 -15.85
N THR A 62 15.87 19.09 -16.06
CA THR A 62 15.14 20.21 -16.70
C THR A 62 14.62 21.23 -15.68
N VAL A 63 14.80 20.95 -14.37
CA VAL A 63 14.16 21.69 -13.26
C VAL A 63 15.20 22.23 -12.26
N LEU A 64 16.40 21.64 -12.21
CA LEU A 64 17.45 22.06 -11.26
C LEU A 64 18.57 22.70 -12.07
N SER A 65 19.06 23.84 -11.61
CA SER A 65 20.28 24.44 -12.15
C SER A 65 21.52 23.65 -11.69
N VAL A 66 22.68 23.99 -12.25
CA VAL A 66 23.95 23.39 -11.84
C VAL A 66 24.27 23.74 -10.38
N GLU A 67 23.93 24.96 -9.98
CA GLU A 67 24.09 25.49 -8.63
C GLU A 67 23.17 24.76 -7.64
N ASP A 68 21.90 24.54 -8.00
CA ASP A 68 20.94 23.78 -7.19
C ASP A 68 21.45 22.35 -6.94
N GLU A 69 21.95 21.69 -8.00
CA GLU A 69 22.51 20.35 -7.87
C GLU A 69 23.76 20.34 -6.96
N ALA A 70 24.63 21.35 -7.07
CA ALA A 70 25.80 21.47 -6.21
C ALA A 70 25.41 21.64 -4.73
N ILE A 71 24.42 22.50 -4.43
CA ILE A 71 23.88 22.69 -3.08
C ILE A 71 23.32 21.38 -2.53
N ILE A 72 22.48 20.68 -3.31
CA ILE A 72 21.87 19.41 -2.92
C ILE A 72 22.94 18.36 -2.62
N VAL A 73 23.95 18.23 -3.49
CA VAL A 73 25.03 17.25 -3.34
C VAL A 73 25.89 17.55 -2.11
N ALA A 74 26.27 18.81 -1.92
CA ALA A 74 27.03 19.26 -0.75
C ALA A 74 26.23 18.98 0.53
N PHE A 75 24.97 19.41 0.58
CA PHE A 75 24.08 19.19 1.72
C PHE A 75 23.95 17.71 2.08
N ARG A 76 23.72 16.85 1.08
CA ARG A 76 23.60 15.40 1.30
C ARG A 76 24.89 14.75 1.80
N ARG A 77 26.05 15.17 1.27
CA ARG A 77 27.36 14.62 1.68
C ARG A 77 27.73 15.04 3.11
N HIS A 78 27.35 16.24 3.53
CA HIS A 78 27.65 16.75 4.87
C HIS A 78 26.68 16.25 5.94
N THR A 79 25.38 16.22 5.64
CA THR A 79 24.36 15.93 6.66
C THR A 79 24.04 14.44 6.78
N LEU A 80 24.26 13.66 5.72
CA LEU A 80 23.87 12.24 5.64
C LEU A 80 22.41 11.98 6.04
N LEU A 81 21.55 12.99 5.90
CA LEU A 81 20.12 12.88 6.22
C LEU A 81 19.40 12.00 5.20
N PRO A 82 18.35 11.27 5.60
CA PRO A 82 17.44 10.58 4.68
C PRO A 82 16.85 11.50 3.60
N LEU A 83 16.38 10.91 2.49
CA LEU A 83 15.88 11.66 1.32
C LEU A 83 14.82 12.71 1.69
N ASP A 84 13.86 12.32 2.52
CA ASP A 84 12.73 13.18 2.88
C ASP A 84 13.14 14.30 3.83
N ASP A 85 14.12 14.07 4.70
CA ASP A 85 14.67 15.09 5.59
C ASP A 85 15.54 16.09 4.80
N CYS A 86 16.31 15.62 3.81
CA CYS A 86 17.00 16.51 2.87
C CYS A 86 16.00 17.38 2.09
N LEU A 87 14.86 16.82 1.67
CA LEU A 87 13.82 17.57 0.98
C LEU A 87 13.29 18.69 1.88
N TYR A 88 12.89 18.35 3.10
CA TYR A 88 12.34 19.32 4.05
C TYR A 88 13.32 20.45 4.38
N ALA A 89 14.61 20.11 4.57
CA ALA A 89 15.64 21.09 4.91
C ALA A 89 16.02 22.01 3.74
N LEU A 90 15.98 21.51 2.50
CA LEU A 90 16.38 22.27 1.31
C LEU A 90 15.23 23.04 0.67
N GLN A 91 13.98 22.68 0.93
CA GLN A 91 12.80 23.29 0.32
C GLN A 91 12.63 24.79 0.64
N PRO A 92 12.98 25.32 1.83
CA PRO A 92 12.97 26.76 2.09
C PRO A 92 13.91 27.56 1.18
N THR A 93 15.06 26.98 0.81
CA THR A 93 16.07 27.61 -0.05
C THR A 93 15.81 27.33 -1.53
N LEU A 94 15.25 26.16 -1.85
CA LEU A 94 14.93 25.69 -3.19
C LEU A 94 13.42 25.35 -3.28
N PRO A 95 12.53 26.35 -3.40
CA PRO A 95 11.08 26.14 -3.32
C PRO A 95 10.51 25.27 -4.45
N HIS A 96 11.19 25.19 -5.59
CA HIS A 96 10.86 24.32 -6.73
C HIS A 96 11.38 22.88 -6.57
N LEU A 97 12.09 22.57 -5.49
CA LEU A 97 12.61 21.22 -5.24
C LEU A 97 11.46 20.26 -4.93
N THR A 98 11.35 19.20 -5.73
CA THR A 98 10.40 18.11 -5.50
C THR A 98 11.15 16.87 -5.04
N ARG A 99 10.47 15.99 -4.31
CA ARG A 99 11.01 14.67 -3.91
C ARG A 99 11.62 13.91 -5.09
N SER A 100 10.95 13.95 -6.24
CA SER A 100 11.37 13.25 -7.47
C SER A 100 12.57 13.90 -8.16
N SER A 101 12.70 15.23 -8.15
CA SER A 101 13.88 15.91 -8.70
C SER A 101 15.09 15.73 -7.78
N LEU A 102 14.89 15.80 -6.46
CA LEU A 102 15.91 15.50 -5.44
C LEU A 102 16.42 14.06 -5.59
N HIS A 103 15.53 13.06 -5.61
CA HIS A 103 15.93 11.66 -5.75
C HIS A 103 16.74 11.41 -7.03
N ARG A 104 16.30 11.98 -8.17
CA ARG A 104 17.01 11.85 -9.46
C ARG A 104 18.38 12.53 -9.43
N CYS A 105 18.50 13.70 -8.80
CA CYS A 105 19.78 14.38 -8.59
C CYS A 105 20.74 13.48 -7.79
N LEU A 106 20.33 13.00 -6.61
CA LEU A 106 21.16 12.13 -5.79
C LEU A 106 21.53 10.81 -6.50
N GLN A 107 20.63 10.28 -7.33
CA GLN A 107 20.91 9.09 -8.13
C GLN A 107 21.94 9.35 -9.22
N ARG A 108 21.89 10.50 -9.91
CA ARG A 108 22.91 10.91 -10.89
C ARG A 108 24.30 11.02 -10.28
N HIS A 109 24.37 11.56 -9.05
CA HIS A 109 25.63 11.75 -8.32
C HIS A 109 26.06 10.53 -7.48
N GLY A 110 25.37 9.39 -7.60
CA GLY A 110 25.75 8.14 -6.92
C GLY A 110 25.54 8.12 -5.40
N ILE A 111 24.88 9.12 -4.83
CA ILE A 111 24.69 9.33 -3.38
C ILE A 111 23.25 9.15 -2.90
N SER A 112 22.40 8.53 -3.74
CA SER A 112 21.00 8.22 -3.43
C SER A 112 20.87 7.31 -2.21
N ARG A 113 21.79 6.36 -2.04
CA ARG A 113 21.91 5.55 -0.83
C ARG A 113 22.88 6.23 0.13
N LEU A 114 22.49 6.32 1.40
CA LEU A 114 23.42 6.73 2.44
C LEU A 114 24.55 5.71 2.51
N PRO A 115 25.80 6.15 2.74
CA PRO A 115 26.88 5.24 3.10
C PRO A 115 26.42 4.38 4.27
N GLU A 116 26.72 3.09 4.23
CA GLU A 116 26.60 2.28 5.44
C GLU A 116 27.58 2.89 6.44
N VAL A 117 27.06 3.61 7.44
CA VAL A 117 27.86 4.11 8.55
C VAL A 117 28.53 2.88 9.14
N GLY A 118 29.85 2.79 8.96
CA GLY A 118 30.68 1.73 9.53
C GLY A 118 30.63 1.85 11.05
N GLY A 119 29.67 1.17 11.66
CA GLY A 119 29.41 1.19 13.09
C GLY A 119 28.19 0.33 13.41
N ASP A 120 28.45 -0.91 13.82
CA ASP A 120 27.54 -1.80 14.54
C ASP A 120 26.22 -2.24 13.89
N LYS A 121 26.28 -2.72 12.64
CA LYS A 121 25.48 -3.92 12.34
C LYS A 121 26.38 -5.14 12.51
N PRO A 122 26.26 -5.89 13.63
CA PRO A 122 27.02 -7.12 13.78
C PRO A 122 26.75 -7.96 12.54
N ALA A 123 27.83 -8.47 11.93
CA ALA A 123 27.74 -9.37 10.79
C ALA A 123 26.65 -10.39 11.07
N LYS A 124 25.67 -10.54 10.16
CA LYS A 124 24.54 -11.46 10.32
C LYS A 124 25.10 -12.87 10.52
N LYS A 125 25.31 -13.28 11.78
CA LYS A 125 25.81 -14.60 12.12
C LYS A 125 24.78 -15.61 11.59
N LYS A 126 25.25 -16.58 10.80
CA LYS A 126 24.40 -17.71 10.41
C LYS A 126 23.90 -18.35 11.70
N PHE A 127 22.59 -18.59 11.78
CA PHE A 127 22.00 -19.28 12.92
C PHE A 127 22.71 -20.62 13.12
N LYS A 128 23.05 -20.94 14.37
CA LYS A 128 23.60 -22.26 14.72
C LYS A 128 22.63 -23.33 14.23
N ARG A 129 23.15 -24.38 13.57
CA ARG A 129 22.36 -25.55 13.19
C ARG A 129 22.06 -26.35 14.45
N TYR A 130 20.81 -26.72 14.64
CA TYR A 130 20.36 -27.59 15.73
C TYR A 130 19.82 -28.89 15.13
N PRO A 131 19.88 -30.01 15.85
CA PRO A 131 19.13 -31.21 15.47
C PRO A 131 17.62 -30.92 15.46
N ILE A 132 16.85 -31.81 14.84
CA ILE A 132 15.38 -31.73 14.84
C ILE A 132 14.88 -31.94 16.28
N GLY A 133 13.76 -31.30 16.65
CA GLY A 133 13.23 -31.38 18.01
C GLY A 133 13.58 -30.16 18.88
N TYR A 134 14.05 -29.08 18.25
CA TYR A 134 14.19 -27.77 18.88
C TYR A 134 13.00 -26.90 18.46
N PHE A 135 12.01 -26.77 19.34
CA PHE A 135 10.84 -25.93 19.12
C PHE A 135 10.99 -24.53 19.69
N HIS A 136 10.44 -23.56 18.98
CA HIS A 136 10.17 -22.22 19.50
C HIS A 136 8.66 -22.07 19.64
N ILE A 137 8.19 -21.80 20.86
CA ILE A 137 6.78 -21.55 21.17
C ILE A 137 6.58 -20.06 21.46
N ASP A 138 5.56 -19.49 20.83
CA ASP A 138 5.14 -18.11 21.04
C ASP A 138 3.61 -18.01 21.09
N ILE A 139 3.11 -16.94 21.68
CA ILE A 139 1.67 -16.65 21.78
C ILE A 139 1.37 -15.36 21.03
N ALA A 140 0.55 -15.45 20.00
CA ALA A 140 0.09 -14.30 19.25
C ALA A 140 -1.39 -14.00 19.56
N GLU A 141 -1.72 -12.73 19.79
CA GLU A 141 -3.12 -12.31 19.85
C GLU A 141 -3.73 -12.31 18.44
N VAL A 142 -4.92 -12.88 18.32
CA VAL A 142 -5.77 -12.84 17.12
C VAL A 142 -7.13 -12.28 17.54
N ARG A 143 -7.55 -11.18 16.91
CA ARG A 143 -8.87 -10.59 17.17
C ARG A 143 -9.83 -10.99 16.07
N THR A 144 -10.89 -11.69 16.44
CA THR A 144 -12.01 -12.09 15.59
C THR A 144 -13.24 -11.22 15.87
N ALA A 145 -14.34 -11.45 15.15
CA ALA A 145 -15.62 -10.78 15.40
C ALA A 145 -16.21 -11.17 16.77
N GLU A 146 -15.96 -12.40 17.22
CA GLU A 146 -16.43 -12.96 18.50
C GLU A 146 -15.59 -12.51 19.70
N GLY A 147 -14.48 -11.80 19.46
CA GLY A 147 -13.66 -11.20 20.49
C GLY A 147 -12.18 -11.52 20.35
N LYS A 148 -11.49 -11.50 21.50
CA LYS A 148 -10.05 -11.71 21.58
C LYS A 148 -9.74 -13.19 21.75
N LEU A 149 -9.00 -13.76 20.81
CA LEU A 149 -8.46 -15.12 20.87
C LEU A 149 -6.93 -15.08 20.95
N TYR A 150 -6.35 -16.18 21.40
CA TYR A 150 -4.91 -16.38 21.52
C TYR A 150 -4.49 -17.56 20.67
N LEU A 151 -3.49 -17.34 19.82
CA LEU A 151 -2.92 -18.33 18.92
C LEU A 151 -1.59 -18.78 19.52
N TYR A 152 -1.54 -20.02 19.99
CA TYR A 152 -0.29 -20.67 20.36
C TYR A 152 0.35 -21.23 19.09
N VAL A 153 1.62 -20.91 18.87
CA VAL A 153 2.38 -21.37 17.71
C VAL A 153 3.69 -21.98 18.18
N ALA A 154 3.91 -23.24 17.81
CA ALA A 154 5.17 -23.94 17.98
C ALA A 154 5.79 -24.16 16.61
N ILE A 155 7.08 -23.84 16.44
CA ILE A 155 7.81 -24.11 15.20
C ILE A 155 9.15 -24.77 15.48
N ASP A 156 9.42 -25.89 14.81
CA ASP A 156 10.73 -26.53 14.85
C ASP A 156 11.76 -25.70 14.05
N ARG A 157 12.91 -25.44 14.68
CA ARG A 157 13.93 -24.55 14.11
C ARG A 157 14.60 -25.13 12.87
N THR A 158 14.54 -26.44 12.66
CA THR A 158 15.27 -27.14 11.60
C THR A 158 14.35 -27.54 10.45
N SER A 159 13.34 -28.37 10.72
CA SER A 159 12.35 -28.86 9.76
C SER A 159 11.31 -27.82 9.34
N LYS A 160 11.13 -26.75 10.14
CA LYS A 160 10.04 -25.76 9.97
C LYS A 160 8.64 -26.35 10.15
N PHE A 161 8.53 -27.55 10.72
CA PHE A 161 7.25 -28.09 11.15
C PHE A 161 6.60 -27.13 12.15
N ALA A 162 5.36 -26.74 11.90
CA ALA A 162 4.62 -25.80 12.73
C ALA A 162 3.33 -26.45 13.25
N PHE A 163 3.08 -26.28 14.53
CA PHE A 163 1.88 -26.74 15.22
C PHE A 163 1.21 -25.54 15.87
N VAL A 164 -0.12 -25.45 15.71
CA VAL A 164 -0.88 -24.25 16.04
C VAL A 164 -2.18 -24.62 16.72
N GLN A 165 -2.53 -23.92 17.80
CA GLN A 165 -3.83 -24.04 18.46
C GLN A 165 -4.39 -22.66 18.81
N VAL A 166 -5.71 -22.51 18.65
CA VAL A 166 -6.45 -21.30 19.02
C VAL A 166 -7.15 -21.54 20.34
N VAL A 167 -7.01 -20.62 21.29
CA VAL A 167 -7.68 -20.68 22.60
C VAL A 167 -8.34 -19.36 22.96
N CYS A 168 -9.44 -19.42 23.71
CA CYS A 168 -10.19 -18.22 24.14
C CYS A 168 -9.50 -17.46 25.28
N LYS A 169 -8.73 -18.15 26.12
CA LYS A 169 -8.00 -17.56 27.26
C LYS A 169 -6.59 -18.12 27.30
N THR A 170 -5.64 -17.27 27.68
CA THR A 170 -4.23 -17.66 27.89
C THR A 170 -3.93 -17.74 29.38
N GLY A 171 -3.25 -18.81 29.79
CA GLY A 171 -2.81 -19.05 31.16
C GLY A 171 -1.81 -20.19 31.24
N ARG A 172 -1.40 -20.54 32.47
CA ARG A 172 -0.43 -21.62 32.71
C ARG A 172 -0.97 -22.99 32.31
N THR A 173 -2.26 -23.23 32.58
CA THR A 173 -2.96 -24.47 32.23
C THR A 173 -3.07 -24.64 30.72
N SER A 174 -3.46 -23.59 29.99
CA SER A 174 -3.55 -23.65 28.53
C SER A 174 -2.19 -23.83 27.86
N ALA A 175 -1.13 -23.21 28.40
CA ALA A 175 0.23 -23.39 27.89
C ALA A 175 0.74 -24.84 28.12
N SER A 176 0.46 -25.42 29.28
CA SER A 176 0.80 -26.82 29.57
C SER A 176 0.02 -27.79 28.66
N ALA A 177 -1.28 -27.57 28.48
CA ALA A 177 -2.11 -28.36 27.57
C ALA A 177 -1.62 -28.28 26.11
N PHE A 178 -1.22 -27.08 25.67
CA PHE A 178 -0.62 -26.89 24.34
C PHE A 178 0.66 -27.70 24.17
N LEU A 179 1.54 -27.72 25.17
CA LEU A 179 2.78 -28.52 25.12
C LEU A 179 2.49 -30.02 25.01
N VAL A 180 1.49 -30.52 25.73
CA VAL A 180 1.08 -31.94 25.64
C VAL A 180 0.59 -32.27 24.25
N ALA A 181 -0.31 -31.45 23.69
CA ALA A 181 -0.81 -31.65 22.34
C ALA A 181 0.31 -31.55 21.28
N LEU A 182 1.28 -30.67 21.50
CA LEU A 182 2.47 -30.58 20.64
C LEU A 182 3.30 -31.86 20.68
N ILE A 183 3.57 -32.42 21.86
CA ILE A 183 4.35 -33.65 22.02
C ILE A 183 3.66 -34.82 21.31
N GLU A 184 2.33 -34.92 21.44
CA GLU A 184 1.53 -35.96 20.80
C GLU A 184 1.50 -35.81 19.26
N ALA A 185 1.45 -34.58 18.75
CA ALA A 185 1.36 -34.32 17.31
C ALA A 185 2.69 -34.47 16.56
N VAL A 186 3.83 -34.34 17.25
CA VAL A 186 5.14 -34.33 16.60
C VAL A 186 5.70 -35.75 16.47
N PRO A 187 6.04 -36.22 15.25
CA PRO A 187 6.44 -37.62 15.02
C PRO A 187 7.89 -37.94 15.44
N TYR A 188 8.53 -37.07 16.23
CA TYR A 188 9.91 -37.20 16.69
C TYR A 188 10.09 -36.58 18.08
N ARG A 189 11.14 -36.98 18.79
CA ARG A 189 11.43 -36.50 20.14
C ARG A 189 11.74 -35.01 20.14
N ILE A 190 10.99 -34.26 20.94
CA ILE A 190 11.30 -32.88 21.30
C ILE A 190 12.38 -32.92 22.38
N HIS A 191 13.51 -32.24 22.15
CA HIS A 191 14.59 -32.19 23.13
C HIS A 191 14.73 -30.79 23.77
N THR A 192 14.32 -29.73 23.08
CA THR A 192 14.41 -28.36 23.59
C THR A 192 13.21 -27.53 23.17
N VAL A 193 12.66 -26.77 24.11
CA VAL A 193 11.62 -25.78 23.88
C VAL A 193 12.14 -24.41 24.29
N LEU A 194 12.03 -23.43 23.39
CA LEU A 194 12.35 -22.03 23.65
C LEU A 194 11.06 -21.22 23.73
N THR A 195 10.89 -20.43 24.79
CA THR A 195 9.75 -19.52 25.00
C THR A 195 10.22 -18.12 25.42
N ASP A 196 9.30 -17.17 25.46
CA ASP A 196 9.52 -15.88 26.11
C ASP A 196 9.41 -15.98 27.64
N ASN A 197 9.67 -14.87 28.33
CA ASN A 197 9.54 -14.80 29.79
C ASN A 197 8.08 -14.52 30.23
N GLY A 198 7.10 -14.91 29.41
CA GLY A 198 5.69 -14.75 29.71
C GLY A 198 5.27 -15.53 30.95
N ILE A 199 4.28 -14.99 31.68
CA ILE A 199 3.72 -15.60 32.90
C ILE A 199 3.07 -16.98 32.66
N GLN A 200 2.86 -17.33 31.39
CA GLN A 200 2.35 -18.60 30.91
C GLN A 200 3.40 -19.70 30.86
N PHE A 201 4.69 -19.32 30.75
CA PHE A 201 5.80 -20.25 30.55
C PHE A 201 6.74 -20.27 31.75
N THR A 202 6.85 -19.16 32.49
CA THR A 202 7.71 -19.07 33.67
C THR A 202 7.12 -18.15 34.75
N PHE A 203 7.66 -18.22 35.97
CA PHE A 203 7.27 -17.30 37.03
C PHE A 203 7.83 -15.89 36.79
N PRO A 204 7.08 -14.83 37.16
CA PRO A 204 7.59 -13.46 37.11
C PRO A 204 8.89 -13.29 37.92
N PRO A 205 9.82 -12.41 37.49
CA PRO A 205 11.12 -12.22 38.16
C PRO A 205 11.05 -11.92 39.66
N ARG A 206 9.98 -11.28 40.15
CA ARG A 206 9.76 -11.00 41.59
C ARG A 206 9.72 -12.25 42.48
N TYR A 207 9.52 -13.43 41.90
CA TYR A 207 9.53 -14.70 42.63
C TYR A 207 10.83 -15.49 42.45
N ALA A 208 11.81 -14.96 41.71
CA ALA A 208 13.07 -15.65 41.43
C ALA A 208 13.99 -15.73 42.66
N ASP A 209 13.99 -14.70 43.51
CA ASP A 209 14.93 -14.56 44.64
C ASP A 209 14.27 -14.75 46.03
N GLY A 210 13.01 -15.20 46.07
CA GLY A 210 12.29 -15.43 47.32
C GLY A 210 12.69 -16.74 48.02
N PRO A 211 12.49 -16.88 49.34
CA PRO A 211 12.81 -18.11 50.08
C PRO A 211 12.05 -19.35 49.57
N THR A 212 10.88 -19.15 48.93
CA THR A 212 10.10 -20.22 48.31
C THR A 212 10.54 -20.57 46.89
N ALA A 213 11.42 -19.79 46.25
CA ALA A 213 11.83 -19.97 44.85
C ALA A 213 12.45 -21.36 44.61
N ARG A 214 13.15 -21.90 45.61
CA ARG A 214 13.79 -23.23 45.56
C ARG A 214 12.79 -24.40 45.55
N TYR A 215 11.57 -24.17 46.01
CA TYR A 215 10.50 -25.17 46.14
C TYR A 215 9.39 -25.02 45.09
N MET A 216 9.41 -23.93 44.31
CA MET A 216 8.40 -23.65 43.30
C MET A 216 8.88 -24.09 41.92
N THR A 217 8.18 -25.05 41.30
CA THR A 217 8.38 -25.38 39.89
C THR A 217 7.17 -24.92 39.08
N HIS A 218 7.42 -24.23 37.97
CA HIS A 218 6.35 -23.75 37.10
C HIS A 218 5.67 -24.94 36.39
N MET A 219 4.35 -24.91 36.20
CA MET A 219 3.59 -26.03 35.61
C MET A 219 4.12 -26.43 34.22
N PHE A 220 4.55 -25.44 33.43
CA PHE A 220 5.17 -25.68 32.13
C PHE A 220 6.53 -26.39 32.26
N ASP A 221 7.36 -25.98 33.22
CA ASP A 221 8.66 -26.62 33.50
C ASP A 221 8.50 -28.05 33.99
N MET A 222 7.50 -28.32 34.83
CA MET A 222 7.18 -29.70 35.27
C MET A 222 6.88 -30.59 34.05
N ARG A 223 6.03 -30.10 33.14
CA ARG A 223 5.65 -30.88 31.95
C ARG A 223 6.81 -31.09 30.98
N CYS A 224 7.69 -30.10 30.85
CA CYS A 224 8.95 -30.26 30.11
C CYS A 224 9.83 -31.35 30.73
N ARG A 225 10.04 -31.33 32.06
CA ARG A 225 10.86 -32.33 32.78
C ARG A 225 10.31 -33.74 32.66
N GLU A 226 9.01 -33.93 32.81
CA GLU A 226 8.33 -35.22 32.66
C GLU A 226 8.57 -35.87 31.29
N ASN A 227 8.77 -35.04 30.25
CA ASN A 227 9.00 -35.49 28.89
C ASN A 227 10.49 -35.41 28.47
N GLY A 228 11.40 -35.13 29.41
CA GLY A 228 12.83 -35.00 29.13
C GLY A 228 13.16 -33.86 28.15
N ILE A 229 12.39 -32.78 28.19
CA ILE A 229 12.54 -31.58 27.35
C ILE A 229 13.28 -30.51 28.14
N GLU A 230 14.35 -29.97 27.57
CA GLU A 230 15.04 -28.80 28.11
C GLU A 230 14.23 -27.53 27.79
N HIS A 231 13.71 -26.86 28.81
CA HIS A 231 13.04 -25.56 28.64
C HIS A 231 14.05 -24.42 28.73
N ARG A 232 14.09 -23.57 27.69
CA ARG A 232 14.94 -22.39 27.60
C ARG A 232 14.10 -21.14 27.46
N LEU A 233 14.55 -20.06 28.08
CA LEU A 233 13.92 -18.74 27.97
C LEU A 233 14.74 -17.85 27.03
N THR A 234 14.04 -17.01 26.27
CA THR A 234 14.69 -15.96 25.47
C THR A 234 15.40 -14.96 26.38
N LYS A 235 16.57 -14.47 25.93
CA LYS A 235 17.26 -13.41 26.65
C LYS A 235 16.46 -12.11 26.54
N VAL A 236 16.30 -11.43 27.67
CA VAL A 236 15.62 -10.13 27.78
C VAL A 236 16.30 -9.12 26.83
N LYS A 237 15.50 -8.35 26.06
CA LYS A 237 15.94 -7.34 25.06
C LYS A 237 16.67 -7.89 23.81
N HIS A 238 16.42 -9.13 23.40
CA HIS A 238 17.02 -9.73 22.19
C HIS A 238 15.99 -10.23 21.15
N PRO A 239 15.25 -9.31 20.48
CA PRO A 239 14.12 -9.66 19.62
C PRO A 239 14.48 -10.54 18.41
N TRP A 240 15.74 -10.52 17.96
CA TRP A 240 16.17 -11.35 16.82
C TRP A 240 16.12 -12.85 17.08
N THR A 241 16.11 -13.28 18.35
CA THR A 241 15.96 -14.70 18.71
C THR A 241 14.55 -15.23 18.40
N ASN A 242 13.56 -14.33 18.30
CA ASN A 242 12.16 -14.64 18.07
C ASN A 242 11.73 -14.58 16.59
N GLY A 243 12.62 -14.16 15.69
CA GLY A 243 12.27 -13.86 14.30
C GLY A 243 11.78 -15.04 13.45
N GLN A 244 11.91 -16.31 13.89
CA GLN A 244 11.37 -17.46 13.17
C GLN A 244 9.88 -17.66 13.48
N VAL A 245 9.50 -17.72 14.74
CA VAL A 245 8.11 -17.89 15.16
C VAL A 245 7.30 -16.62 14.90
N GLU A 246 7.87 -15.43 15.07
CA GLU A 246 7.21 -14.17 14.68
C GLU A 246 6.91 -14.11 13.17
N ARG A 247 7.81 -14.66 12.33
CA ARG A 247 7.55 -14.77 10.88
C ARG A 247 6.43 -15.77 10.62
N MET A 248 6.42 -16.90 11.30
CA MET A 248 5.34 -17.89 11.17
C MET A 248 3.99 -17.31 11.59
N ASN A 249 3.93 -16.60 12.72
CA ASN A 249 2.74 -15.90 13.20
C ASN A 249 2.19 -14.93 12.13
N ARG A 250 3.08 -14.23 11.44
CA ARG A 250 2.70 -13.35 10.33
C ARG A 250 2.13 -14.15 9.16
N THR A 251 2.79 -15.23 8.74
CA THR A 251 2.30 -16.10 7.67
C THR A 251 0.90 -16.64 7.98
N ILE A 252 0.67 -17.11 9.21
CA ILE A 252 -0.64 -17.62 9.63
C ILE A 252 -1.69 -16.51 9.61
N LYS A 253 -1.36 -15.32 10.11
CA LYS A 253 -2.26 -14.14 10.08
C LYS A 253 -2.52 -13.62 8.67
N GLU A 254 -1.58 -13.77 7.74
CA GLU A 254 -1.76 -13.40 6.34
C GLU A 254 -2.55 -14.48 5.59
N ALA A 255 -2.38 -15.76 5.91
CA ALA A 255 -3.15 -16.86 5.33
C ALA A 255 -4.64 -16.81 5.69
N THR A 256 -5.01 -16.15 6.80
CA THR A 256 -6.41 -15.86 7.14
C THR A 256 -6.99 -14.66 6.38
N VAL A 257 -6.21 -14.00 5.51
CA VAL A 257 -6.70 -12.95 4.60
C VAL A 257 -7.09 -13.60 3.27
N LYS A 258 -8.39 -13.78 3.04
CA LYS A 258 -8.91 -14.26 1.76
C LYS A 258 -9.10 -13.07 0.80
N ARG A 259 -8.48 -13.13 -0.38
CA ARG A 259 -8.77 -12.18 -1.46
C ARG A 259 -10.01 -12.65 -2.21
N LEU A 260 -11.01 -11.79 -2.29
CA LEU A 260 -12.28 -12.10 -2.96
C LEU A 260 -12.37 -11.35 -4.30
N GLY A 261 -12.87 -12.03 -5.33
CA GLY A 261 -13.20 -11.42 -6.60
C GLY A 261 -14.59 -10.76 -6.54
N ARG A 262 -14.80 -9.67 -7.29
CA ARG A 262 -16.09 -8.96 -7.30
C ARG A 262 -17.27 -9.84 -7.70
N SER A 263 -17.09 -10.74 -8.67
CA SER A 263 -18.14 -11.63 -9.18
C SER A 263 -18.59 -12.68 -8.16
N GLN A 264 -17.69 -13.13 -7.29
CA GLN A 264 -17.96 -14.16 -6.28
C GLN A 264 -18.26 -13.58 -4.90
N LEU A 265 -18.15 -12.26 -4.74
CA LEU A 265 -18.18 -11.60 -3.42
C LEU A 265 -19.46 -11.89 -2.64
N LEU A 266 -20.64 -11.81 -3.27
CA LEU A 266 -21.90 -12.07 -2.58
C LEU A 266 -22.05 -13.54 -2.18
N GLU A 267 -21.64 -14.45 -3.05
CA GLU A 267 -21.68 -15.88 -2.77
C GLU A 267 -20.73 -16.25 -1.61
N ASP A 268 -19.49 -15.74 -1.66
CA ASP A 268 -18.50 -15.96 -0.62
C ASP A 268 -18.93 -15.36 0.73
N ILE A 269 -19.52 -14.17 0.74
CA ILE A 269 -20.02 -13.52 1.96
C ILE A 269 -21.27 -14.24 2.48
N GLY A 270 -22.19 -14.66 1.62
CA GLY A 270 -23.40 -15.39 2.01
C GLY A 270 -23.16 -16.78 2.61
N ARG A 271 -21.97 -17.36 2.39
CA ARG A 271 -21.52 -18.60 3.06
C ARG A 271 -20.98 -18.35 4.48
N LEU A 272 -20.73 -17.10 4.86
CA LEU A 272 -20.25 -16.76 6.20
C LEU A 272 -21.43 -16.66 7.16
N LEU A 273 -21.19 -17.03 8.41
CA LEU A 273 -22.11 -16.69 9.50
C LEU A 273 -22.26 -15.17 9.60
N ALA A 274 -23.44 -14.72 10.04
CA ALA A 274 -23.74 -13.31 10.26
C ALA A 274 -22.65 -12.67 11.13
N CYS A 275 -22.06 -11.57 10.64
CA CYS A 275 -20.91 -10.94 11.26
C CYS A 275 -20.87 -9.44 10.96
N GLN A 276 -19.96 -8.71 11.62
CA GLN A 276 -19.77 -7.28 11.39
C GLN A 276 -18.82 -7.02 10.21
N ILE A 277 -19.29 -6.26 9.22
CA ILE A 277 -18.52 -5.91 8.02
C ILE A 277 -18.21 -4.40 8.02
N GLY A 278 -16.93 -4.04 7.90
CA GLY A 278 -16.49 -2.66 7.74
C GLY A 278 -16.26 -2.30 6.27
N ILE A 279 -16.84 -1.19 5.81
CA ILE A 279 -16.66 -0.70 4.43
C ILE A 279 -16.10 0.72 4.48
N GLY A 280 -15.03 0.99 3.73
CA GLY A 280 -14.54 2.36 3.52
C GLY A 280 -15.50 3.13 2.62
N ALA A 281 -15.89 4.35 3.00
CA ALA A 281 -16.83 5.14 2.20
C ALA A 281 -16.23 5.45 0.82
N CYS A 282 -16.80 4.82 -0.20
CA CYS A 282 -16.39 4.93 -1.59
C CYS A 282 -17.61 4.80 -2.51
N THR A 283 -17.40 4.93 -3.82
CA THR A 283 -18.45 4.66 -4.81
C THR A 283 -18.92 3.21 -4.68
N GLY A 284 -20.23 3.03 -4.49
CA GLY A 284 -20.83 1.71 -4.32
C GLY A 284 -20.84 1.17 -2.87
N ALA A 285 -20.28 1.89 -1.89
CA ALA A 285 -20.29 1.42 -0.49
C ALA A 285 -21.70 1.17 0.04
N PHE A 286 -22.65 2.05 -0.25
CA PHE A 286 -24.05 1.91 0.17
C PHE A 286 -24.82 0.84 -0.61
N TYR A 287 -24.39 0.52 -1.85
CA TYR A 287 -24.93 -0.64 -2.57
C TYR A 287 -24.52 -1.92 -1.84
N TRP A 288 -23.21 -2.09 -1.59
CA TRP A 288 -22.70 -3.25 -0.88
C TRP A 288 -23.22 -3.36 0.55
N GLN A 289 -23.43 -2.24 1.24
CA GLN A 289 -24.08 -2.24 2.53
C GLN A 289 -25.43 -2.94 2.48
N ARG A 290 -26.32 -2.56 1.54
CA ARG A 290 -27.64 -3.17 1.42
C ARG A 290 -27.56 -4.65 1.07
N GLU A 291 -26.69 -5.02 0.12
CA GLU A 291 -26.54 -6.42 -0.28
C GLU A 291 -26.05 -7.29 0.89
N PHE A 292 -25.07 -6.82 1.67
CA PHE A 292 -24.57 -7.57 2.82
C PHE A 292 -25.55 -7.58 4.01
N GLU A 293 -26.29 -6.49 4.23
CA GLU A 293 -27.36 -6.45 5.23
C GLU A 293 -28.52 -7.40 4.86
N ALA A 294 -28.84 -7.54 3.56
CA ALA A 294 -29.83 -8.50 3.06
C ALA A 294 -29.40 -9.97 3.30
N LEU A 295 -28.09 -10.24 3.35
CA LEU A 295 -27.53 -11.53 3.75
C LEU A 295 -27.45 -11.73 5.28
N GLY A 296 -27.91 -10.75 6.08
CA GLY A 296 -27.95 -10.83 7.54
C GLY A 296 -26.70 -10.31 8.26
N HIS A 297 -25.77 -9.66 7.56
CA HIS A 297 -24.57 -9.08 8.18
C HIS A 297 -24.84 -7.66 8.73
N SER A 298 -24.12 -7.30 9.80
CA SER A 298 -24.14 -5.93 10.33
C SER A 298 -23.06 -5.08 9.64
N VAL A 299 -23.45 -4.12 8.80
CA VAL A 299 -22.47 -3.31 8.05
C VAL A 299 -22.23 -1.95 8.72
N ARG A 300 -20.97 -1.50 8.71
CA ARG A 300 -20.56 -0.18 9.18
C ARG A 300 -19.69 0.52 8.14
N ILE A 301 -20.12 1.70 7.68
CA ILE A 301 -19.36 2.51 6.72
C ILE A 301 -18.47 3.52 7.46
N ILE A 302 -17.19 3.61 7.10
CA ILE A 302 -16.21 4.51 7.73
C ILE A 302 -15.73 5.56 6.72
N ALA A 303 -15.75 6.83 7.10
CA ALA A 303 -15.25 7.91 6.25
C ALA A 303 -13.71 7.80 6.07
N PRO A 304 -13.14 8.15 4.88
CA PRO A 304 -11.72 7.96 4.61
C PRO A 304 -10.80 8.71 5.58
N GLN A 305 -11.24 9.86 6.10
CA GLN A 305 -10.51 10.64 7.10
C GLN A 305 -10.22 9.88 8.41
N TYR A 306 -11.11 8.95 8.79
CA TYR A 306 -10.93 8.11 9.99
C TYR A 306 -10.12 6.84 9.70
N VAL A 307 -10.01 6.43 8.43
CA VAL A 307 -9.18 5.29 8.00
C VAL A 307 -7.72 5.71 7.80
N LYS A 308 -7.49 6.94 7.32
CA LYS A 308 -6.16 7.48 6.96
C LYS A 308 -5.08 7.28 8.05
N PRO A 309 -5.34 7.47 9.36
CA PRO A 309 -4.33 7.26 10.41
C PRO A 309 -3.81 5.81 10.51
N PHE A 310 -4.59 4.84 10.02
CA PHE A 310 -4.25 3.41 10.08
C PHE A 310 -3.69 2.88 8.75
N ALA A 311 -3.70 3.70 7.69
CA ALA A 311 -3.23 3.31 6.37
C ALA A 311 -1.69 3.24 6.32
N ARG A 312 -1.16 2.18 5.69
CA ARG A 312 0.28 2.06 5.42
C ARG A 312 0.67 2.91 4.21
N HIS A 313 1.94 3.33 4.16
CA HIS A 313 2.46 4.24 3.12
C HIS A 313 2.34 3.71 1.67
N GLN A 314 2.15 2.40 1.47
CA GLN A 314 1.92 1.80 0.16
C GLN A 314 0.43 1.53 -0.04
N LYS A 315 -0.18 2.21 -1.01
CA LYS A 315 -1.60 2.01 -1.36
C LYS A 315 -1.79 0.70 -2.12
N ASN A 316 -2.58 -0.21 -1.56
CA ASN A 316 -3.10 -1.41 -2.20
C ASN A 316 -4.36 -1.90 -1.46
N ASP A 317 -5.18 -2.72 -2.12
CA ASP A 317 -6.47 -3.16 -1.58
C ASP A 317 -6.34 -3.87 -0.22
N GLN A 318 -5.26 -4.64 -0.03
CA GLN A 318 -5.01 -5.37 1.21
C GLN A 318 -4.72 -4.42 2.39
N ASN A 319 -3.87 -3.42 2.17
CA ASN A 319 -3.53 -2.41 3.17
C ASN A 319 -4.74 -1.52 3.48
N ASP A 320 -5.54 -1.18 2.48
CA ASP A 320 -6.77 -0.41 2.65
C ASP A 320 -7.79 -1.21 3.49
N ALA A 321 -7.99 -2.49 3.19
CA ALA A 321 -8.86 -3.38 3.96
C ALA A 321 -8.37 -3.56 5.42
N ALA A 322 -7.06 -3.72 5.63
CA ALA A 322 -6.47 -3.82 6.96
C ALA A 322 -6.65 -2.52 7.77
N ALA A 323 -6.51 -1.36 7.13
CA ALA A 323 -6.73 -0.06 7.75
C ALA A 323 -8.20 0.13 8.15
N ILE A 324 -9.15 -0.23 7.27
CA ILE A 324 -10.58 -0.21 7.57
C ILE A 324 -10.90 -1.15 8.73
N CYS A 325 -10.37 -2.37 8.73
CA CYS A 325 -10.59 -3.33 9.80
C CYS A 325 -10.03 -2.83 11.14
N THR A 326 -8.90 -2.11 11.13
CA THR A 326 -8.32 -1.49 12.34
C THR A 326 -9.16 -0.32 12.83
N ALA A 327 -9.65 0.52 11.91
CA ALA A 327 -10.53 1.64 12.22
C ALA A 327 -11.86 1.16 12.81
N LEU A 328 -12.46 0.11 12.25
CA LEU A 328 -13.72 -0.48 12.70
C LEU A 328 -13.68 -0.91 14.18
N ARG A 329 -12.50 -1.27 14.69
CA ARG A 329 -12.28 -1.77 16.04
C ARG A 329 -12.06 -0.66 17.08
N GLN A 330 -12.00 0.62 16.68
CA GLN A 330 -11.78 1.71 17.62
C GLN A 330 -13.04 1.94 18.47
N PRO A 331 -12.94 2.08 19.80
CA PRO A 331 -14.11 2.19 20.69
C PRO A 331 -15.04 3.37 20.37
N ASN A 332 -14.47 4.50 19.98
CA ASN A 332 -15.20 5.75 19.70
C ASN A 332 -15.30 6.05 18.19
N MET A 333 -15.34 5.00 17.35
CA MET A 333 -15.39 5.17 15.90
C MET A 333 -16.72 5.78 15.44
N ARG A 334 -16.64 6.79 14.57
CA ARG A 334 -17.81 7.42 13.95
C ARG A 334 -18.08 6.80 12.58
N PHE A 335 -19.31 6.36 12.38
CA PHE A 335 -19.76 5.73 11.14
C PHE A 335 -20.57 6.70 10.29
N VAL A 336 -20.48 6.53 8.97
CA VAL A 336 -21.33 7.26 8.02
C VAL A 336 -22.74 6.70 8.13
N PRO A 337 -23.78 7.54 8.31
CA PRO A 337 -25.16 7.07 8.35
C PRO A 337 -25.55 6.35 7.06
N PRO A 338 -26.38 5.28 7.14
CA PRO A 338 -26.94 4.64 5.96
C PRO A 338 -27.73 5.64 5.13
N LYS A 339 -27.75 5.43 3.81
CA LYS A 339 -28.51 6.25 2.87
C LYS A 339 -29.54 5.41 2.14
N SER A 340 -30.78 5.89 2.11
CA SER A 340 -31.82 5.31 1.27
C SER A 340 -31.53 5.59 -0.22
N LEU A 341 -32.16 4.83 -1.12
CA LEU A 341 -32.06 5.07 -2.56
C LEU A 341 -32.49 6.50 -2.91
N GLY A 342 -33.62 6.98 -2.38
CA GLY A 342 -34.07 8.35 -2.61
C GLY A 342 -33.07 9.42 -2.13
N GLN A 343 -32.39 9.21 -1.00
CA GLN A 343 -31.32 10.11 -0.56
C GLN A 343 -30.10 10.08 -1.49
N GLN A 344 -29.78 8.91 -2.07
CA GLN A 344 -28.72 8.78 -3.08
C GLN A 344 -29.11 9.48 -4.38
N ASP A 345 -30.37 9.39 -4.80
CA ASP A 345 -30.88 10.05 -6.00
C ASP A 345 -30.84 11.57 -5.85
N ILE A 346 -31.28 12.11 -4.71
CA ILE A 346 -31.15 13.54 -4.38
C ILE A 346 -29.68 13.96 -4.41
N GLN A 347 -28.77 13.17 -3.84
CA GLN A 347 -27.34 13.46 -3.89
C GLN A 347 -26.79 13.42 -5.33
N ALA A 348 -27.27 12.51 -6.17
CA ALA A 348 -26.89 12.42 -7.58
C ALA A 348 -27.38 13.65 -8.36
N LEU A 349 -28.63 14.07 -8.14
CA LEU A 349 -29.21 15.30 -8.71
C LEU A 349 -28.39 16.53 -8.33
N HIS A 350 -28.05 16.71 -7.05
CA HIS A 350 -27.22 17.83 -6.61
C HIS A 350 -25.83 17.83 -7.25
N ARG A 351 -25.18 16.66 -7.36
CA ARG A 351 -23.87 16.55 -8.03
C ARG A 351 -23.98 16.86 -9.52
N GLY A 352 -25.05 16.42 -10.18
CA GLY A 352 -25.35 16.75 -11.57
C GLY A 352 -25.51 18.26 -11.76
N ARG A 353 -26.35 18.91 -10.95
CA ARG A 353 -26.56 20.37 -10.98
C ARG A 353 -25.27 21.13 -10.67
N GLN A 354 -24.49 20.70 -9.68
CA GLN A 354 -23.20 21.31 -9.35
C GLN A 354 -22.21 21.22 -10.53
N ARG A 355 -22.20 20.10 -11.27
CA ARG A 355 -21.37 19.96 -12.47
C ARG A 355 -21.76 21.00 -13.53
N LEU A 356 -23.05 21.21 -13.76
CA LEU A 356 -23.54 22.23 -14.71
C LEU A 356 -23.14 23.65 -14.27
N VAL A 357 -23.26 23.96 -12.97
CA VAL A 357 -22.80 25.24 -12.39
C VAL A 357 -21.30 25.45 -12.61
N ASN A 358 -20.49 24.40 -12.41
CA ASN A 358 -19.05 24.45 -12.60
C ASN A 358 -18.69 24.65 -14.09
N HIS A 359 -19.34 23.93 -15.01
CA HIS A 359 -19.15 24.12 -16.46
C HIS A 359 -19.51 25.54 -16.89
N ARG A 360 -20.63 26.09 -16.40
CA ARG A 360 -21.04 27.47 -16.66
C ARG A 360 -19.96 28.47 -16.26
N THR A 361 -19.42 28.30 -15.06
CA THR A 361 -18.37 29.18 -14.53
C THR A 361 -17.07 29.05 -15.32
N ALA A 362 -16.67 27.83 -15.67
CA ALA A 362 -15.48 27.57 -16.48
C ALA A 362 -15.58 28.21 -17.87
N LEU A 363 -16.75 28.14 -18.48
CA LEU A 363 -17.03 28.70 -19.79
C LEU A 363 -16.94 30.24 -19.80
N VAL A 364 -17.45 30.91 -18.75
CA VAL A 364 -17.25 32.36 -18.56
C VAL A 364 -15.77 32.71 -18.39
N SER A 365 -15.03 31.94 -17.59
CA SER A 365 -13.59 32.14 -17.41
C SER A 365 -12.82 31.96 -18.73
N GLN A 366 -13.21 30.99 -19.55
CA GLN A 366 -12.63 30.74 -20.87
C GLN A 366 -12.88 31.90 -21.83
N MET A 367 -14.13 32.32 -22.00
CA MET A 367 -14.47 33.47 -22.86
C MET A 367 -13.76 34.74 -22.41
N ARG A 368 -13.63 34.96 -21.09
CA ARG A 368 -12.87 36.07 -20.52
C ARG A 368 -11.40 36.03 -20.91
N GLY A 369 -10.74 34.87 -20.81
CA GLY A 369 -9.34 34.73 -21.23
C GLY A 369 -9.15 35.05 -22.71
N LEU A 370 -10.00 34.47 -23.56
CA LEU A 370 -9.96 34.68 -25.01
C LEU A 370 -10.20 36.14 -25.44
N LEU A 371 -11.05 36.87 -24.71
CA LEU A 371 -11.31 38.28 -24.94
C LEU A 371 -10.15 39.17 -24.45
N LEU A 372 -9.50 38.80 -23.34
CA LEU A 372 -8.31 39.50 -22.84
C LEU A 372 -7.13 39.42 -23.81
N ASP A 373 -6.94 38.29 -24.51
CA ASP A 373 -5.93 38.17 -25.57
C ASP A 373 -6.13 39.17 -26.72
N ARG A 374 -7.35 39.71 -26.86
CA ARG A 374 -7.71 40.77 -27.83
C ARG A 374 -7.82 42.16 -27.20
N GLY A 375 -7.38 42.33 -25.95
CA GLY A 375 -7.44 43.59 -25.22
C GLY A 375 -8.83 43.98 -24.73
N LEU A 376 -9.82 43.08 -24.81
CA LEU A 376 -11.20 43.33 -24.37
C LEU A 376 -11.41 42.74 -22.96
N ALA A 377 -11.41 43.61 -21.95
CA ALA A 377 -11.52 43.21 -20.56
C ALA A 377 -12.96 43.33 -20.04
N PHE A 378 -13.43 42.30 -19.31
CA PHE A 378 -14.62 42.40 -18.47
C PHE A 378 -14.44 41.64 -17.13
N GLY A 379 -15.30 41.94 -16.15
CA GLY A 379 -15.24 41.37 -14.81
C GLY A 379 -15.67 39.89 -14.75
N LEU A 380 -15.02 39.10 -13.90
CA LEU A 380 -15.33 37.67 -13.69
C LEU A 380 -16.66 37.49 -12.95
N SER A 381 -17.78 37.64 -13.67
CA SER A 381 -19.13 37.44 -13.16
C SER A 381 -20.02 36.93 -14.28
N ILE A 382 -20.82 35.90 -14.00
CA ILE A 382 -21.78 35.33 -14.97
C ILE A 382 -22.78 36.42 -15.41
N THR A 383 -23.28 37.23 -14.49
CA THR A 383 -24.20 38.33 -14.81
C THR A 383 -23.56 39.37 -15.72
N ARG A 384 -22.27 39.68 -15.50
CA ARG A 384 -21.52 40.59 -16.40
C ARG A 384 -21.28 39.95 -17.76
N ALA A 385 -20.90 38.67 -17.81
CA ALA A 385 -20.72 37.93 -19.05
C ALA A 385 -21.99 37.95 -19.92
N ARG A 386 -23.16 37.75 -19.32
CA ARG A 386 -24.47 37.82 -20.01
C ARG A 386 -24.73 39.18 -20.67
N ARG A 387 -24.24 40.26 -20.07
CA ARG A 387 -24.46 41.63 -20.56
C ARG A 387 -23.38 42.07 -21.55
N GLU A 388 -22.12 41.84 -21.21
CA GLU A 388 -20.99 42.39 -21.97
C GLU A 388 -20.68 41.58 -23.23
N ILE A 389 -20.86 40.25 -23.24
CA ILE A 389 -20.49 39.43 -24.40
C ILE A 389 -21.34 39.75 -25.64
N PRO A 390 -22.69 39.84 -25.56
CA PRO A 390 -23.51 40.29 -26.71
C PRO A 390 -23.16 41.70 -27.17
N ARG A 391 -22.84 42.60 -26.23
CA ARG A 391 -22.42 43.97 -26.52
C ARG A 391 -21.09 44.00 -27.30
N LEU A 392 -20.12 43.18 -26.91
CA LEU A 392 -18.83 43.10 -27.60
C LEU A 392 -18.98 42.48 -29.00
N LEU A 393 -19.82 41.45 -29.15
CA LEU A 393 -20.12 40.83 -30.44
C LEU A 393 -20.76 41.81 -31.45
N THR A 394 -21.52 42.79 -30.97
CA THR A 394 -22.17 43.82 -31.80
C THR A 394 -21.30 45.05 -32.02
N MET A 395 -20.70 45.62 -30.96
CA MET A 395 -20.00 46.91 -31.03
C MET A 395 -18.53 46.81 -31.44
N GLU A 396 -17.86 45.68 -31.19
CA GLU A 396 -16.41 45.51 -31.40
C GLU A 396 -16.11 44.42 -32.45
N ARG A 397 -17.06 44.09 -33.33
CA ARG A 397 -16.93 42.96 -34.28
C ARG A 397 -15.68 43.06 -35.16
N GLY A 398 -15.33 44.26 -35.60
CA GLY A 398 -14.10 44.52 -36.37
C GLY A 398 -12.80 44.23 -35.61
N ARG A 399 -12.78 44.35 -34.28
CA ARG A 399 -11.62 44.01 -33.42
C ARG A 399 -11.56 42.54 -33.03
N LEU A 400 -12.71 41.86 -33.05
CA LEU A 400 -12.81 40.43 -32.77
C LEU A 400 -12.29 39.60 -33.96
N GLY A 401 -12.66 40.00 -35.18
CA GLY A 401 -12.48 39.23 -36.41
C GLY A 401 -13.53 38.12 -36.53
N ASP A 402 -13.93 37.80 -37.77
CA ASP A 402 -15.13 36.97 -38.03
C ASP A 402 -15.05 35.57 -37.44
N LEU A 403 -13.89 34.90 -37.56
CA LEU A 403 -13.71 33.56 -37.01
C LEU A 403 -13.87 33.53 -35.49
N PHE A 404 -13.33 34.54 -34.80
CA PHE A 404 -13.42 34.61 -33.35
C PHE A 404 -14.79 35.07 -32.86
N ALA A 405 -15.44 35.98 -33.58
CA ALA A 405 -16.82 36.36 -33.31
C ALA A 405 -17.75 35.14 -33.37
N SER A 406 -17.63 34.31 -34.43
CA SER A 406 -18.39 33.05 -34.56
C SER A 406 -18.11 32.06 -33.42
N LEU A 407 -16.84 31.91 -33.02
CA LEU A 407 -16.48 31.07 -31.87
C LEU A 407 -17.10 31.60 -30.57
N LEU A 408 -17.03 32.91 -30.34
CA LEU A 408 -17.56 33.55 -29.14
C LEU A 408 -19.09 33.48 -29.09
N GLU A 409 -19.77 33.59 -30.24
CA GLU A 409 -21.22 33.34 -30.39
C GLU A 409 -21.58 31.92 -29.96
N GLN A 410 -20.87 30.89 -30.45
CA GLN A 410 -21.11 29.50 -30.05
C GLN A 410 -20.88 29.26 -28.56
N LEU A 411 -19.81 29.82 -27.99
CA LEU A 411 -19.55 29.71 -26.55
C LEU A 411 -20.63 30.41 -25.73
N PHE A 412 -21.12 31.56 -26.19
CA PHE A 412 -22.20 32.29 -25.55
C PHE A 412 -23.54 31.55 -25.64
N GLU A 413 -23.84 30.91 -26.77
CA GLU A 413 -25.03 30.05 -26.90
C GLU A 413 -24.99 28.88 -25.92
N MET A 414 -23.83 28.23 -25.79
CA MET A 414 -23.60 27.18 -24.80
C MET A 414 -23.75 27.71 -23.35
N LEU A 415 -23.38 28.96 -23.08
CA LEU A 415 -23.64 29.61 -21.79
C LEU A 415 -25.15 29.69 -21.50
N CYS A 416 -25.92 30.17 -22.48
CA CYS A 416 -27.37 30.33 -22.40
C CYS A 416 -28.08 28.99 -22.23
N GLU A 417 -27.60 27.93 -22.89
CA GLU A 417 -28.13 26.58 -22.69
C GLU A 417 -27.86 26.06 -21.27
N LEU A 418 -26.63 26.22 -20.77
CA LEU A 418 -26.31 25.84 -19.40
C LEU A 418 -27.14 26.63 -18.38
N ASP A 419 -27.42 27.91 -18.64
CA ASP A 419 -28.28 28.72 -17.78
C ASP A 419 -29.71 28.21 -17.72
N ARG A 420 -30.30 27.80 -18.85
CA ARG A 420 -31.64 27.18 -18.88
C ARG A 420 -31.70 25.87 -18.10
N ARG A 421 -30.61 25.08 -18.12
CA ARG A 421 -30.53 23.80 -17.39
C ARG A 421 -30.23 23.97 -15.90
N VAL A 422 -29.67 25.12 -15.51
CA VAL A 422 -29.31 25.45 -14.12
C VAL A 422 -30.39 26.27 -13.43
N ALA A 423 -31.27 26.99 -14.14
CA ALA A 423 -32.50 27.53 -13.56
C ALA A 423 -33.31 26.36 -12.99
#